data_AF-A0A7S0SRG7-F1
#
_entry.id   AF-A0A7S0SRG7-F1
#
_cell.length_a   1.000
_cell.length_b   1.000
_cell.length_c   1.000
_cell.angle_alpha   90.00
_cell.angle_beta   90.00
_cell.angle_gamma   90.00
#
_symmetry.space_group_name_H-M   'P 1'
#
loop_
_entity.id
_entity.type
_entity.pdbx_description
1 polymer ?
#
loop_
_entity_poly.entity_id
_entity_poly.type
_entity_poly.pdbx_seq_one_letter_code
_entity_poly.pdbx_strand_id
1 'polypeptide(L)'
;GGASAMSGTAPALESWLSDLAHRHDVRGSLACRVSIFGRGLFAGAHGVTRGDVLLSVPKRVVLYVQHGAGLSLPPDGTWPRVRAGCAPDGPAPAAGKTWECVLARAVVDAVAGDGGEFWESYAGLMPAPASLSHPFLLSHALLDELQDDALAEEGRQEAARIAGLLPDLTDPVEPGGPSVGAWAMA
;
A
#
# COMPACT_ATOMS: atom_id res chain seq x y z
N GLY A 1 -19.00 3.23 21.11
CA GLY A 1 -18.54 4.47 21.76
C GLY A 1 -17.03 4.48 21.72
N GLY A 2 -16.44 5.56 21.21
CA GLY A 2 -14.98 5.67 21.05
C GLY A 2 -14.50 6.03 19.63
N ALA A 3 -15.24 6.84 18.88
CA ALA A 3 -14.67 7.57 17.73
C ALA A 3 -14.09 8.87 18.26
N SER A 4 -12.88 8.80 18.83
CA SER A 4 -12.16 9.98 19.29
C SER A 4 -10.68 9.67 19.36
N ALA A 5 -9.97 10.01 18.28
CA ALA A 5 -8.62 10.58 18.31
C ALA A 5 -8.07 10.69 16.88
N MET A 6 -8.46 11.71 16.12
CA MET A 6 -7.65 12.30 15.04
C MET A 6 -8.15 13.72 14.73
N SER A 7 -8.12 14.61 15.73
CA SER A 7 -8.33 16.06 15.54
C SER A 7 -7.02 16.82 15.75
N GLY A 8 -5.94 16.32 15.14
CA GLY A 8 -4.74 17.11 14.88
C GLY A 8 -4.82 17.59 13.43
N THR A 9 -4.58 18.88 13.18
CA THR A 9 -4.43 19.41 11.82
C THR A 9 -3.36 18.57 11.12
N ALA A 10 -3.72 17.80 10.10
CA ALA A 10 -2.76 16.99 9.37
C ALA A 10 -1.66 17.94 8.83
N PRO A 11 -0.37 17.66 9.10
CA PRO A 11 0.71 18.51 8.63
C PRO A 11 0.65 18.63 7.11
N ALA A 12 1.06 19.79 6.58
CA ALA A 12 1.12 19.99 5.14
C ALA A 12 1.97 18.87 4.50
N LEU A 13 1.48 18.24 3.42
CA LEU A 13 2.10 17.10 2.75
C LEU A 13 3.60 17.29 2.52
N GLU A 14 4.01 18.51 2.14
CA GLU A 14 5.41 18.89 1.94
C GLU A 14 6.25 18.81 3.22
N SER A 15 5.77 19.38 4.33
CA SER A 15 6.48 19.32 5.62
C SER A 15 6.57 17.89 6.12
N TRP A 16 5.46 17.17 6.02
CA TRP A 16 5.37 15.79 6.47
C TRP A 16 6.32 14.86 5.68
N LEU A 17 6.40 15.02 4.35
CA LEU A 17 7.33 14.29 3.51
C LEU A 17 8.79 14.69 3.75
N SER A 18 9.05 15.99 3.96
CA SER A 18 10.39 16.47 4.28
C SER A 18 10.90 15.86 5.59
N ASP A 19 10.05 15.80 6.62
CA ASP A 19 10.40 15.22 7.91
C ASP A 19 10.61 13.71 7.82
N LEU A 20 9.75 12.99 7.09
CA LEU A 20 9.92 11.58 6.80
C LEU A 20 11.24 11.32 6.06
N ALA A 21 11.51 12.13 5.02
CA ALA A 21 12.68 11.97 4.19
C ALA A 21 13.97 12.21 4.98
N HIS A 22 13.99 13.26 5.80
CA HIS A 22 15.12 13.58 6.66
C HIS A 22 15.41 12.47 7.68
N ARG A 23 14.38 12.00 8.41
CA ARG A 23 14.56 10.96 9.44
C ARG A 23 15.07 9.63 8.89
N HIS A 24 14.65 9.27 7.67
CA HIS A 24 14.93 7.94 7.13
C HIS A 24 16.01 7.91 6.04
N ASP A 25 16.67 9.04 5.72
CA ASP A 25 17.67 9.21 4.66
C ASP A 25 17.11 8.98 3.24
N VAL A 26 15.83 9.32 3.05
CA VAL A 26 15.26 9.43 1.70
C VAL A 26 15.70 10.78 1.13
N ARG A 27 16.29 10.78 -0.07
CA ARG A 27 16.82 12.00 -0.70
C ARG A 27 16.06 12.28 -1.97
N GLY A 28 15.67 13.52 -2.20
CA GLY A 28 15.03 13.92 -3.44
C GLY A 28 15.17 15.41 -3.73
N SER A 29 14.99 15.77 -5.00
CA SER A 29 15.05 17.15 -5.51
C SER A 29 13.70 17.64 -6.06
N LEU A 30 12.64 16.87 -5.83
CA LEU A 30 11.29 17.11 -6.35
C LEU A 30 10.40 17.80 -5.32
N ALA A 31 9.44 18.58 -5.80
CA ALA A 31 8.37 19.12 -4.99
C ALA A 31 7.21 18.11 -4.89
N CYS A 32 6.57 17.99 -3.74
CA CYS A 32 5.44 17.08 -3.53
C CYS A 32 4.15 17.89 -3.46
N ARG A 33 3.17 17.60 -4.30
CA ARG A 33 1.91 18.38 -4.34
C ARG A 33 0.70 17.46 -4.47
N VAL A 34 -0.45 18.00 -4.09
CA VAL A 34 -1.77 17.39 -4.37
C VAL A 34 -2.32 17.98 -5.67
N SER A 35 -2.83 17.12 -6.54
CA SER A 35 -3.47 17.45 -7.81
C SER A 35 -4.85 16.80 -7.91
N ILE A 36 -5.55 17.02 -9.02
CA ILE A 36 -6.82 16.33 -9.31
C ILE A 36 -6.67 14.80 -9.43
N PHE A 37 -5.46 14.31 -9.66
CA PHE A 37 -5.13 12.88 -9.72
C PHE A 37 -4.53 12.35 -8.41
N GLY A 38 -4.66 13.11 -7.31
CA GLY A 38 -4.06 12.77 -6.02
C GLY A 38 -2.65 13.34 -5.85
N ARG A 39 -1.83 12.66 -5.04
CA ARG A 39 -0.49 13.10 -4.64
C ARG A 39 0.52 12.79 -5.74
N GLY A 40 1.39 13.74 -6.04
CA GLY A 40 2.39 13.59 -7.11
C GLY A 40 3.70 14.31 -6.82
N LEU A 41 4.73 13.89 -7.56
CA LEU A 41 6.05 14.51 -7.56
C LEU A 41 6.17 15.45 -8.77
N PHE A 42 6.66 16.66 -8.54
CA PHE A 42 6.75 17.73 -9.52
C PHE A 42 8.19 18.23 -9.61
N ALA A 43 8.58 18.68 -10.81
CA ALA A 43 9.88 19.33 -10.99
C ALA A 43 10.01 20.53 -10.04
N GLY A 44 11.17 20.63 -9.38
CA GLY A 44 11.52 21.79 -8.58
C GLY A 44 11.78 23.04 -9.45
N ALA A 45 12.12 24.15 -8.80
CA ALA A 45 12.34 25.44 -9.46
C ALA A 45 13.45 25.41 -10.53
N HIS A 46 14.39 24.47 -10.42
CA HIS A 46 15.54 24.36 -11.33
C HIS A 46 15.30 23.42 -12.53
N GLY A 47 14.08 22.92 -12.71
CA GLY A 47 13.76 21.94 -13.76
C GLY A 47 14.38 20.57 -13.50
N VAL A 48 14.28 19.68 -14.49
CA VAL A 48 14.82 18.32 -14.45
C VAL A 48 15.46 18.01 -15.80
N THR A 49 16.68 17.48 -15.80
CA THR A 49 17.38 17.02 -16.99
C THR A 49 17.33 15.50 -17.11
N ARG A 50 17.36 14.99 -18.35
CA ARG A 50 17.42 13.56 -18.59
C ARG A 50 18.70 12.98 -17.96
N GLY A 51 18.53 11.97 -17.11
CA GLY A 51 19.63 11.32 -16.38
C GLY A 51 19.77 11.77 -14.94
N ASP A 52 19.02 12.78 -14.49
CA ASP A 52 19.02 13.21 -13.11
C ASP A 52 18.44 12.13 -12.19
N VAL A 53 19.07 11.93 -11.03
CA VAL A 53 18.51 11.13 -9.95
C VAL A 53 17.56 12.01 -9.15
N LEU A 54 16.26 11.72 -9.24
CA LEU A 54 15.23 12.56 -8.64
C LEU A 54 14.84 12.15 -7.22
N LEU A 55 15.00 10.86 -6.90
CA LEU A 55 14.69 10.26 -5.62
C LEU A 55 15.62 9.07 -5.36
N SER A 56 16.08 8.94 -4.11
CA SER A 56 16.83 7.79 -3.62
C SER A 56 16.23 7.34 -2.30
N VAL A 57 15.84 6.07 -2.21
CA VAL A 57 15.20 5.46 -1.03
C VAL A 57 16.13 4.37 -0.45
N PRO A 58 16.50 4.43 0.83
CA PRO A 58 17.31 3.40 1.46
C PRO A 58 16.58 2.06 1.52
N LYS A 59 17.26 0.97 1.14
CA LYS A 59 16.66 -0.38 1.15
C LYS A 59 16.05 -0.79 2.49
N ARG A 60 16.58 -0.29 3.60
CA ARG A 60 16.11 -0.61 4.96
C ARG A 60 14.66 -0.19 5.25
N VAL A 61 14.08 0.71 4.45
CA VAL A 61 12.67 1.14 4.62
C VAL A 61 11.73 0.54 3.57
N VAL A 62 12.25 -0.26 2.64
CA VAL A 62 11.48 -0.80 1.51
C VAL A 62 10.87 -2.15 1.86
N LEU A 63 9.60 -2.35 1.48
CA LEU A 63 8.95 -3.65 1.42
C LEU A 63 9.14 -4.22 0.01
N TYR A 64 9.81 -5.35 -0.14
CA TYR A 64 10.00 -5.95 -1.46
C TYR A 64 10.21 -7.45 -1.41
N VAL A 65 9.92 -8.11 -2.53
CA VAL A 65 10.24 -9.53 -2.75
C VAL A 65 11.55 -9.61 -3.52
N GLN A 66 12.54 -10.28 -2.93
CA GLN A 66 13.82 -10.56 -3.56
C GLN A 66 13.79 -11.96 -4.20
N HIS A 67 14.11 -12.03 -5.49
CA HIS A 67 14.22 -13.29 -6.19
C HIS A 67 15.27 -14.20 -5.51
N GLY A 68 14.88 -15.44 -5.20
CA GLY A 68 15.72 -16.42 -4.51
C GLY A 68 15.95 -16.19 -3.01
N ALA A 69 15.53 -15.06 -2.45
CA ALA A 69 15.68 -14.77 -1.02
C ALA A 69 14.34 -14.48 -0.29
N GLY A 70 13.24 -14.28 -1.03
CA GLY A 70 11.91 -14.08 -0.48
C GLY A 70 11.65 -12.64 -0.06
N LEU A 71 10.76 -12.44 0.91
CA LEU A 71 10.36 -11.11 1.37
C LEU A 71 11.47 -10.43 2.19
N SER A 72 11.74 -9.18 1.88
CA SER A 72 12.60 -8.29 2.66
C SER A 72 11.76 -7.18 3.28
N LEU A 73 11.94 -6.99 4.59
CA LEU A 73 11.16 -6.09 5.42
C LEU A 73 12.07 -5.19 6.25
N PRO A 74 11.63 -3.96 6.59
CA PRO A 74 12.26 -3.16 7.62
C PRO A 74 12.43 -3.94 8.93
N PRO A 75 13.63 -3.91 9.54
CA PRO A 75 13.96 -4.78 10.68
C PRO A 75 13.31 -4.35 12.00
N ASP A 76 12.79 -3.13 12.08
CA ASP A 76 12.17 -2.52 13.26
C ASP A 76 10.66 -2.77 13.37
N GLY A 77 10.05 -3.50 12.43
CA GLY A 77 8.65 -3.92 12.49
C GLY A 77 8.40 -5.28 13.17
N THR A 78 7.14 -5.55 13.51
CA THR A 78 6.68 -6.78 14.20
C THR A 78 6.03 -7.79 13.25
N TRP A 79 5.45 -7.33 12.13
CA TRP A 79 4.97 -8.12 10.98
C TRP A 79 4.12 -9.38 11.30
N PRO A 80 3.07 -9.30 12.15
CA PRO A 80 2.29 -10.47 12.58
C PRO A 80 1.51 -11.16 11.44
N ARG A 81 0.87 -10.42 10.52
CA ARG A 81 0.14 -11.02 9.40
C ARG A 81 1.10 -11.58 8.37
N VAL A 82 2.23 -10.92 8.11
CA VAL A 82 3.28 -11.49 7.25
C VAL A 82 3.66 -12.90 7.72
N ARG A 83 3.92 -13.06 9.02
CA ARG A 83 4.27 -14.36 9.60
C ARG A 83 3.16 -15.40 9.39
N ALA A 84 1.90 -15.01 9.51
CA ALA A 84 0.75 -15.88 9.21
C ALA A 84 0.63 -16.24 7.71
N GLY A 85 1.26 -15.45 6.83
CA GLY A 85 1.34 -15.70 5.40
C GLY A 85 2.45 -16.65 4.97
N CYS A 86 3.43 -16.91 5.83
CA CYS A 86 4.57 -17.78 5.56
C CYS A 86 4.34 -19.21 6.09
N ALA A 87 5.04 -20.17 5.50
CA ALA A 87 5.07 -21.54 5.99
C ALA A 87 5.75 -21.60 7.37
N PRO A 88 5.34 -22.51 8.28
CA PRO A 88 5.92 -22.61 9.62
C PRO A 88 7.45 -22.85 9.62
N ASP A 89 7.95 -23.56 8.60
CA ASP A 89 9.33 -24.05 8.55
C ASP A 89 10.25 -23.24 7.63
N GLY A 90 9.81 -22.10 7.10
CA GLY A 90 10.67 -21.32 6.22
C GLY A 90 10.05 -20.06 5.64
N PRO A 91 10.82 -19.29 4.85
CA PRO A 91 10.36 -18.04 4.30
C PRO A 91 9.29 -18.24 3.21
N ALA A 92 9.06 -19.45 2.71
CA ALA A 92 8.13 -19.70 1.61
C ALA A 92 6.68 -19.31 1.95
N PRO A 93 5.89 -18.78 0.99
CA PRO A 93 4.46 -18.56 1.19
C PRO A 93 3.72 -19.85 1.60
N ALA A 94 2.77 -19.73 2.52
CA ALA A 94 1.95 -20.85 2.94
C ALA A 94 1.03 -21.34 1.81
N ALA A 95 0.89 -22.66 1.68
CA ALA A 95 -0.06 -23.41 0.84
C ALA A 95 -0.84 -22.59 -0.22
N GLY A 96 -0.35 -22.61 -1.47
CA GLY A 96 -1.05 -22.02 -2.63
C GLY A 96 -1.03 -20.49 -2.72
N LYS A 97 -0.49 -19.80 -1.71
CA LYS A 97 -0.28 -18.35 -1.75
C LYS A 97 0.98 -18.01 -2.54
N THR A 98 1.00 -16.81 -3.10
CA THR A 98 2.16 -16.27 -3.79
C THR A 98 2.87 -15.22 -2.94
N TRP A 99 4.05 -14.77 -3.36
CA TRP A 99 4.81 -13.76 -2.62
C TRP A 99 4.08 -12.41 -2.57
N GLU A 100 3.26 -12.11 -3.56
CA GLU A 100 2.39 -10.93 -3.61
C GLU A 100 1.37 -10.97 -2.46
N CYS A 101 0.82 -12.15 -2.13
CA CYS A 101 -0.06 -12.29 -0.97
C CYS A 101 0.67 -12.00 0.35
N VAL A 102 1.95 -12.37 0.45
CA VAL A 102 2.76 -12.09 1.65
C VAL A 102 3.13 -10.60 1.71
N LEU A 103 3.45 -9.98 0.56
CA LEU A 103 3.71 -8.55 0.46
C LEU A 103 2.46 -7.72 0.79
N ALA A 104 1.27 -8.13 0.34
CA ALA A 104 0.01 -7.49 0.71
C ALA A 104 -0.22 -7.53 2.22
N ARG A 105 0.07 -8.67 2.89
CA ARG A 105 0.04 -8.73 4.37
C ARG A 105 1.07 -7.80 5.01
N ALA A 106 2.24 -7.61 4.40
CA ALA A 106 3.23 -6.63 4.87
C ALA A 106 2.70 -5.20 4.78
N VAL A 107 1.98 -4.85 3.70
CA VAL A 107 1.30 -3.55 3.59
C VAL A 107 0.26 -3.39 4.70
N VAL A 108 -0.56 -4.42 4.98
CA VAL A 108 -1.58 -4.37 6.04
C VAL A 108 -0.95 -4.20 7.43
N ASP A 109 0.10 -4.94 7.73
CA ASP A 109 0.85 -4.77 8.99
C ASP A 109 1.46 -3.36 9.08
N ALA A 110 2.08 -2.89 7.99
CA ALA A 110 2.69 -1.57 7.92
C ALA A 110 1.69 -0.44 8.25
N VAL A 111 0.49 -0.47 7.64
CA VAL A 111 -0.53 0.55 7.89
C VAL A 111 -1.22 0.40 9.25
N ALA A 112 -1.20 -0.79 9.84
CA ALA A 112 -1.68 -1.03 11.20
C ALA A 112 -0.70 -0.57 12.28
N GLY A 113 0.49 -0.11 11.89
CA GLY A 113 1.56 0.34 12.78
C GLY A 113 2.54 -0.76 13.19
N ASP A 114 2.49 -1.92 12.55
CA ASP A 114 3.41 -3.03 12.80
C ASP A 114 4.65 -2.99 11.87
N GLY A 115 4.78 -1.96 11.02
CA GLY A 115 5.83 -1.85 9.99
C GLY A 115 7.07 -1.05 10.35
N GLY A 116 7.19 -0.60 11.59
CA GLY A 116 8.27 0.28 12.05
C GLY A 116 8.01 1.76 11.77
N GLU A 117 8.91 2.62 12.26
CA GLU A 117 8.68 4.08 12.37
C GLU A 117 8.38 4.74 11.02
N PHE A 118 9.07 4.29 9.96
CA PHE A 118 8.86 4.81 8.61
C PHE A 118 7.45 4.54 8.12
N TRP A 119 6.98 3.29 8.25
CA TRP A 119 5.68 2.87 7.71
C TRP A 119 4.51 3.35 8.57
N GLU A 120 4.68 3.43 9.89
CA GLU A 120 3.71 4.11 10.77
C GLU A 120 3.45 5.53 10.31
N SER A 121 4.51 6.26 9.95
CA SER A 121 4.36 7.58 9.35
C SER A 121 3.70 7.43 7.97
N TYR A 122 4.30 6.65 7.06
CA TYR A 122 3.90 6.55 5.65
C TYR A 122 2.47 6.04 5.43
N ALA A 123 1.87 5.35 6.38
CA ALA A 123 0.49 4.89 6.33
C ALA A 123 -0.51 6.02 6.00
N GLY A 124 -0.28 7.24 6.53
CA GLY A 124 -1.10 8.42 6.21
C GLY A 124 -1.03 8.88 4.74
N LEU A 125 -0.05 8.36 3.99
CA LEU A 125 0.08 8.59 2.55
C LEU A 125 -0.55 7.56 1.64
N MET A 126 -1.00 6.44 2.18
CA MET A 126 -1.63 5.41 1.35
C MET A 126 -2.93 5.95 0.73
N PRO A 127 -3.20 5.65 -0.54
CA PRO A 127 -4.45 6.03 -1.19
C PRO A 127 -5.62 5.33 -0.50
N ALA A 128 -6.71 6.06 -0.30
CA ALA A 128 -7.96 5.45 0.13
C ALA A 128 -8.48 4.52 -0.97
N PRO A 129 -9.16 3.40 -0.65
CA PRO A 129 -9.66 2.47 -1.66
C PRO A 129 -10.51 3.15 -2.75
N ALA A 130 -11.39 4.08 -2.37
CA ALA A 130 -12.24 4.83 -3.31
C ALA A 130 -11.47 5.71 -4.30
N SER A 131 -10.17 5.96 -4.09
CA SER A 131 -9.32 6.71 -5.03
C SER A 131 -8.62 5.82 -6.06
N LEU A 132 -8.74 4.50 -5.92
CA LEU A 132 -8.16 3.51 -6.82
C LEU A 132 -9.23 3.03 -7.82
N SER A 133 -8.83 2.86 -9.08
CA SER A 133 -9.73 2.53 -10.19
C SER A 133 -9.63 1.07 -10.65
N HIS A 134 -9.03 0.20 -9.85
CA HIS A 134 -8.97 -1.23 -10.19
C HIS A 134 -10.38 -1.84 -10.17
N PRO A 135 -10.79 -2.59 -11.22
CA PRO A 135 -12.14 -3.17 -11.28
C PRO A 135 -12.51 -4.01 -10.05
N PHE A 136 -11.58 -4.80 -9.50
CA PHE A 136 -11.82 -5.63 -8.31
C PHE A 136 -11.98 -4.83 -7.00
N LEU A 137 -11.76 -3.51 -7.02
CA LEU A 137 -12.06 -2.60 -5.91
C LEU A 137 -13.41 -1.89 -6.05
N LEU A 138 -14.03 -1.94 -7.24
CA LEU A 138 -15.31 -1.30 -7.49
C LEU A 138 -16.44 -2.06 -6.78
N SER A 139 -17.45 -1.33 -6.34
CA SER A 139 -18.68 -1.94 -5.82
C SER A 139 -19.42 -2.68 -6.93
N HIS A 140 -20.27 -3.65 -6.56
CA HIS A 140 -21.11 -4.34 -7.54
C HIS A 140 -21.94 -3.38 -8.39
N ALA A 141 -22.50 -2.33 -7.78
CA ALA A 141 -23.26 -1.31 -8.51
C ALA A 141 -22.41 -0.59 -9.57
N LEU A 142 -21.16 -0.23 -9.25
CA LEU A 142 -20.26 0.42 -10.20
C LEU A 142 -19.75 -0.54 -11.29
N LEU A 143 -19.57 -1.82 -10.96
CA LEU A 143 -19.24 -2.85 -11.95
C LEU A 143 -20.37 -3.05 -12.96
N ASP A 144 -21.62 -3.01 -12.51
CA ASP A 144 -22.80 -3.13 -13.36
C ASP A 144 -23.03 -1.88 -14.25
N GLU A 145 -22.40 -0.76 -13.92
CA GLU A 145 -22.39 0.48 -14.73
C GLU A 145 -21.28 0.50 -15.80
N LEU A 146 -20.32 -0.45 -15.76
CA LEU A 146 -19.28 -0.52 -16.77
C LEU A 146 -19.87 -0.89 -18.13
N GLN A 147 -19.43 -0.17 -19.17
CA GLN A 147 -19.83 -0.49 -20.55
C GLN A 147 -19.15 -1.76 -21.09
N ASP A 148 -18.12 -2.24 -20.40
CA ASP A 148 -17.36 -3.44 -20.75
C ASP A 148 -17.71 -4.57 -19.78
N ASP A 149 -18.60 -5.46 -20.23
CA ASP A 149 -19.06 -6.62 -19.45
C ASP A 149 -17.92 -7.57 -19.08
N ALA A 150 -16.90 -7.69 -19.94
CA ALA A 150 -15.76 -8.57 -19.71
C ALA A 150 -14.89 -8.00 -18.58
N LEU A 151 -14.63 -6.69 -18.60
CA LEU A 151 -13.91 -6.02 -17.52
C LEU A 151 -14.65 -6.10 -16.17
N ALA A 152 -15.99 -5.96 -16.20
CA ALA A 152 -16.82 -6.11 -15.00
C ALA A 152 -16.71 -7.54 -14.43
N GLU A 153 -16.74 -8.55 -15.29
CA GLU A 153 -16.60 -9.94 -14.89
C GLU A 153 -15.19 -10.26 -14.38
N GLU A 154 -14.15 -9.77 -15.05
CA GLU A 154 -12.77 -9.89 -14.56
C GLU A 154 -12.61 -9.27 -13.17
N GLY A 155 -13.20 -8.09 -12.93
CA GLY A 155 -13.21 -7.45 -11.61
C GLY A 155 -13.83 -8.33 -10.52
N ARG A 156 -14.99 -8.94 -10.81
CA ARG A 156 -15.67 -9.86 -9.87
C ARG A 156 -14.84 -11.13 -9.61
N GLN A 157 -14.31 -11.74 -10.67
CA GLN A 157 -13.50 -12.95 -10.56
C GLN A 157 -12.21 -12.70 -9.78
N GLU A 158 -11.55 -11.57 -10.04
CA GLU A 158 -10.33 -11.18 -9.37
C GLU A 158 -10.58 -10.88 -7.88
N ALA A 159 -11.65 -10.16 -7.55
CA ALA A 159 -12.05 -9.94 -6.15
C ALA A 159 -12.30 -11.27 -5.41
N ALA A 160 -13.00 -12.22 -6.05
CA ALA A 160 -13.26 -13.54 -5.48
C ALA A 160 -11.96 -14.36 -5.32
N ARG A 161 -11.05 -14.28 -6.29
CA ARG A 161 -9.72 -14.93 -6.23
C ARG A 161 -8.90 -14.38 -5.07
N ILE A 162 -8.84 -13.06 -4.90
CA ILE A 162 -8.12 -12.41 -3.80
C ILE A 162 -8.72 -12.84 -2.46
N ALA A 163 -10.05 -12.86 -2.32
CA ALA A 163 -10.71 -13.33 -1.11
C ALA A 163 -10.35 -14.80 -0.77
N GLY A 164 -10.20 -15.66 -1.78
CA GLY A 164 -9.73 -17.03 -1.61
C GLY A 164 -8.26 -17.15 -1.18
N LEU A 165 -7.39 -16.24 -1.65
CA LEU A 165 -5.96 -16.23 -1.31
C LEU A 165 -5.66 -15.58 0.05
N LEU A 166 -6.49 -14.62 0.45
CA LEU A 166 -6.37 -13.83 1.68
C LEU A 166 -7.65 -13.92 2.53
N PRO A 167 -8.06 -15.13 2.97
CA PRO A 167 -9.31 -15.32 3.71
C PRO A 167 -9.32 -14.64 5.09
N ASP A 168 -8.14 -14.31 5.62
CA ASP A 168 -7.94 -13.57 6.87
C ASP A 168 -8.10 -12.05 6.71
N LEU A 169 -8.23 -11.55 5.48
CA LEU A 169 -8.30 -10.12 5.15
C LEU A 169 -9.57 -9.76 4.36
N THR A 170 -10.68 -10.48 4.61
CA THR A 170 -11.96 -10.25 3.93
C THR A 170 -12.77 -9.11 4.53
N ASP A 171 -12.39 -8.61 5.70
CA ASP A 171 -13.06 -7.46 6.32
C ASP A 171 -13.01 -6.24 5.40
N PRO A 172 -14.10 -5.47 5.28
CA PRO A 172 -14.13 -4.31 4.41
C PRO A 172 -13.30 -3.17 5.00
N VAL A 173 -12.57 -2.42 4.15
CA VAL A 173 -11.81 -1.23 4.59
C VAL A 173 -12.76 -0.12 5.09
N GLU A 174 -13.92 0.00 4.45
CA GLU A 174 -15.00 0.90 4.81
C GLU A 174 -16.37 0.23 4.55
N PRO A 175 -17.46 0.63 5.22
CA PRO A 175 -18.76 -0.03 5.04
C PRO A 175 -19.21 -0.08 3.57
N GLY A 176 -19.36 -1.30 3.04
CA GLY A 176 -19.74 -1.53 1.64
C GLY A 176 -18.61 -1.35 0.61
N GLY A 177 -17.38 -1.09 1.06
CA GLY A 177 -16.18 -0.99 0.23
C GLY A 177 -15.47 -2.34 0.02
N PRO A 178 -14.33 -2.33 -0.68
CA PRO A 178 -13.54 -3.53 -0.92
C PRO A 178 -12.94 -4.09 0.36
N SER A 179 -12.55 -5.37 0.32
CA SER A 179 -11.85 -6.01 1.45
C SER A 179 -10.45 -5.42 1.64
N VAL A 180 -9.94 -5.51 2.87
CA VAL A 180 -8.56 -5.12 3.23
C VAL A 180 -7.55 -5.85 2.34
N GLY A 181 -7.78 -7.14 2.04
CA GLY A 181 -6.94 -7.93 1.16
C GLY A 181 -6.95 -7.43 -0.29
N ALA A 182 -8.12 -7.03 -0.81
CA ALA A 182 -8.22 -6.45 -2.15
C ALA A 182 -7.49 -5.10 -2.22
N TRP A 183 -7.70 -4.21 -1.24
CA TRP A 183 -7.00 -2.93 -1.19
C TRP A 183 -5.47 -3.08 -1.10
N ALA A 184 -4.97 -4.03 -0.31
CA ALA A 184 -3.53 -4.25 -0.19
C ALA A 184 -2.88 -4.90 -1.42
N MET A 185 -3.68 -5.48 -2.33
CA MET A 185 -3.23 -6.09 -3.58
C MET A 185 -3.26 -5.13 -4.78
N ALA A 186 -3.88 -3.96 -4.61
CA ALA A 186 -3.98 -2.92 -5.64
C ALA A 186 -2.76 -1.99 -5.64
#